data_AF-J9E610-F1
#
_entry.id   AF-J9E610-F1
#
_cell.length_a   1.000
_cell.length_b   1.000
_cell.length_c   1.000
_cell.angle_alpha   90.00
_cell.angle_beta   90.00
_cell.angle_gamma   90.00
#
_symmetry.space_group_name_H-M   'P 1'
#
loop_
_entity.id
_entity.type
_entity.pdbx_description
1 polymer ?
#
loop_
_entity_poly.entity_id
_entity_poly.type
_entity_poly.pdbx_seq_one_letter_code
_entity_poly.pdbx_strand_id
1 'polypeptide(L)'
;MSIGFIISNNSQNHVYERALEYFGEENLNEALLIAFAQFEERQKEHERSRVIFRYGLDHLPPDRAGEIFKFYTIHEKKYGERAGIENVIVSKRRHQYEEQIAENSYNYDAWFDYIRLLQNEKIHREEMEDTFERAIANVPLQPEKSDFNGEAKPIFPLKPQLLLNRYWRRYIYLWINYALYQELDVGDTEKTRDVYRICLQVIPHKKFTFSKIWVMFAYFEVRQLRLSDARKIMVCF
;
A
#
# COMPACT_ATOMS: atom_id res chain seq x y z
N MET A 1 -1.45 10.53 27.05
CA MET A 1 -0.29 11.02 27.81
C MET A 1 -0.49 12.53 27.92
N SER A 2 -0.87 13.05 29.09
CA SER A 2 -1.32 14.43 29.22
C SER A 2 -0.21 15.43 28.83
N ILE A 3 -0.59 16.48 28.10
CA ILE A 3 0.27 17.59 27.62
C ILE A 3 1.26 18.12 28.69
N GLY A 4 0.90 18.02 29.97
CA GLY A 4 1.74 18.48 31.08
C GLY A 4 3.11 17.79 31.21
N PHE A 5 3.34 16.63 30.59
CA PHE A 5 4.63 15.90 30.73
C PHE A 5 5.70 16.29 29.70
N ILE A 6 5.37 17.07 28.67
CA ILE A 6 6.32 17.51 27.62
C ILE A 6 7.11 18.76 28.09
N ILE A 7 6.76 19.35 29.23
CA ILE A 7 6.99 20.77 29.49
C ILE A 7 7.92 20.98 30.69
N SER A 8 9.21 21.13 30.41
CA SER A 8 10.18 21.72 31.34
C SER A 8 10.83 22.96 30.70
N ASN A 9 10.56 24.13 31.32
CA ASN A 9 11.35 25.35 31.33
C ASN A 9 11.64 26.09 30.00
N ASN A 10 10.74 26.98 29.58
CA ASN A 10 11.11 28.30 29.05
C ASN A 10 9.90 29.25 28.94
N SER A 11 10.03 30.46 29.49
CA SER A 11 8.98 31.50 29.60
C SER A 11 8.41 32.01 28.26
N GLN A 12 9.02 31.67 27.13
CA GLN A 12 8.57 32.06 25.79
C GLN A 12 7.50 31.12 25.21
N ASN A 13 7.29 29.93 25.78
CA ASN A 13 6.33 28.93 25.32
C ASN A 13 4.90 29.15 25.85
N HIS A 14 4.76 30.00 26.88
CA HIS A 14 3.50 30.23 27.58
C HIS A 14 2.37 30.71 26.65
N VAL A 15 2.68 31.43 25.57
CA VAL A 15 1.67 31.93 24.61
C VAL A 15 1.12 30.79 23.76
N TYR A 16 1.97 29.87 23.30
CA TYR A 16 1.54 28.70 22.53
C TYR A 16 0.89 27.64 23.41
N GLU A 17 1.37 27.47 24.64
CA GLU A 17 0.73 26.62 25.66
C GLU A 17 -0.68 27.11 26.00
N ARG A 18 -0.84 28.41 26.28
CA ARG A 18 -2.18 28.99 26.49
C ARG A 18 -3.05 28.89 25.25
N ALA A 19 -2.49 29.02 24.05
CA ALA A 19 -3.26 28.88 22.84
C ALA A 19 -3.78 27.43 22.69
N LEU A 20 -2.93 26.42 22.92
CA LEU A 20 -3.34 25.01 22.87
C LEU A 20 -4.36 24.65 23.95
N GLU A 21 -4.17 25.12 25.19
CA GLU A 21 -5.16 24.97 26.27
C GLU A 21 -6.48 25.68 25.97
N TYR A 22 -6.41 26.86 25.33
CA TYR A 22 -7.59 27.67 25.01
C TYR A 22 -8.41 27.11 23.85
N PHE A 23 -7.75 26.59 22.80
CA PHE A 23 -8.44 25.98 21.67
C PHE A 23 -8.99 24.59 22.00
N GLY A 24 -8.43 23.91 23.00
CA GLY A 24 -8.82 22.55 23.39
C GLY A 24 -8.61 21.53 22.27
N GLU A 25 -8.91 20.26 22.54
CA GLU A 25 -8.79 19.19 21.52
C GLU A 25 -9.84 19.35 20.38
N GLU A 26 -10.97 20.01 20.65
CA GLU A 26 -12.09 20.12 19.69
C GLU A 26 -11.87 21.15 18.57
N ASN A 27 -11.05 22.20 18.76
CA ASN A 27 -10.80 23.27 17.78
C ASN A 27 -9.31 23.46 17.45
N LEU A 28 -8.54 22.37 17.40
CA LEU A 28 -7.15 22.41 16.95
C LEU A 28 -7.05 22.93 15.50
N ASN A 29 -6.21 23.96 15.32
CA ASN A 29 -5.92 24.58 14.04
C ASN A 29 -4.53 24.13 13.54
N GLU A 30 -4.45 23.57 12.34
CA GLU A 30 -3.20 23.09 11.76
C GLU A 30 -2.13 24.18 11.66
N ALA A 31 -2.53 25.42 11.33
CA ALA A 31 -1.60 26.53 11.14
C ALA A 31 -0.91 26.91 12.46
N LEU A 32 -1.62 26.81 13.58
CA LEU A 32 -1.07 27.08 14.91
C LEU A 32 -0.03 26.02 15.29
N LEU A 33 -0.33 24.75 15.07
CA LEU A 33 0.59 23.64 15.34
C LEU A 33 1.85 23.72 14.46
N ILE A 34 1.69 24.03 13.17
CA ILE A 34 2.82 24.24 12.25
C ILE A 34 3.69 25.40 12.73
N ALA A 35 3.07 26.54 13.08
CA ALA A 35 3.80 27.71 13.57
C ALA A 35 4.53 27.42 14.88
N PHE A 36 3.93 26.64 15.78
CA PHE A 36 4.52 26.23 17.04
C PHE A 36 5.70 25.26 16.82
N ALA A 37 5.53 24.25 15.96
CA ALA A 37 6.60 23.32 15.61
C ALA A 37 7.80 24.02 14.94
N GLN A 38 7.54 24.99 14.06
CA GLN A 38 8.57 25.82 13.44
C GLN A 38 9.23 26.79 14.42
N PHE A 39 8.51 27.24 15.45
CA PHE A 39 9.08 28.05 16.51
C PHE A 39 10.07 27.22 17.33
N GLU A 40 9.69 26.02 17.76
CA GLU A 40 10.58 25.10 18.48
C GLU A 40 11.78 24.68 17.60
N GLU A 41 11.60 24.51 16.29
CA GLU A 41 12.69 24.31 15.32
C GLU A 41 13.70 25.47 15.35
N ARG A 42 13.23 26.73 15.40
CA ARG A 42 14.09 27.92 15.51
C ARG A 42 14.83 27.99 16.85
N GLN A 43 14.25 27.45 17.91
CA GLN A 43 14.89 27.32 19.23
C GLN A 43 15.85 26.13 19.32
N LYS A 44 16.02 25.37 18.22
CA LYS A 44 16.83 24.14 18.15
C LYS A 44 16.29 22.99 19.01
N GLU A 45 15.03 23.07 19.43
CA GLU A 45 14.33 22.04 20.18
C GLU A 45 13.66 21.06 19.21
N HIS A 46 14.47 20.34 18.43
CA HIS A 46 14.00 19.45 17.36
C HIS A 46 13.10 18.32 17.87
N GLU A 47 13.35 17.80 19.08
CA GLU A 47 12.52 16.75 19.66
C GLU A 47 11.13 17.26 20.04
N ARG A 48 11.02 18.48 20.57
CA ARG A 48 9.74 19.13 20.85
C ARG A 48 8.96 19.39 19.57
N SER A 49 9.65 19.87 18.52
CA SER A 49 9.06 20.05 17.18
C SER A 49 8.44 18.74 16.64
N ARG A 50 9.13 17.60 16.79
CA ARG A 50 8.62 16.26 16.40
C ARG A 50 7.36 15.87 17.16
N VAL A 51 7.35 16.09 18.48
CA VAL A 51 6.19 15.76 19.32
C VAL A 51 4.97 16.58 18.89
N ILE A 52 5.14 17.87 18.58
CA ILE A 52 4.06 18.72 18.09
C ILE A 52 3.53 18.25 16.73
N PHE A 53 4.43 17.90 15.80
CA PHE A 53 4.01 17.35 14.49
C PHE A 53 3.24 16.03 14.64
N ARG A 54 3.71 15.11 15.48
CA ARG A 54 3.00 13.84 15.76
C ARG A 54 1.64 14.10 16.40
N TYR A 55 1.57 14.99 17.39
CA TYR A 55 0.32 15.36 18.04
C TYR A 55 -0.71 15.88 17.04
N GLY A 56 -0.29 16.75 16.10
CA GLY A 56 -1.16 17.23 15.04
C GLY A 56 -1.67 16.11 14.14
N LEU A 57 -0.83 15.14 13.79
CA LEU A 57 -1.22 14.00 12.96
C LEU A 57 -2.18 13.03 13.67
N ASP A 58 -2.08 12.89 14.99
CA ASP A 58 -2.92 12.00 15.79
C ASP A 58 -4.31 12.60 16.12
N HIS A 59 -4.42 13.93 16.20
CA HIS A 59 -5.64 14.61 16.69
C HIS A 59 -6.39 15.42 15.62
N LEU A 60 -5.76 15.70 14.47
CA LEU A 60 -6.47 16.37 13.37
C LEU A 60 -7.17 15.37 12.47
N PRO A 61 -8.32 15.74 11.88
CA PRO A 61 -8.94 14.94 10.84
C PRO A 61 -8.01 14.82 9.62
N PRO A 62 -8.08 13.69 8.89
CA PRO A 62 -7.15 13.37 7.80
C PRO A 62 -7.10 14.44 6.70
N ASP A 63 -8.23 15.10 6.43
CA ASP A 63 -8.34 16.20 5.45
C ASP A 63 -7.44 17.40 5.79
N ARG A 64 -7.23 17.67 7.08
CA ARG A 64 -6.46 18.81 7.60
C ARG A 64 -5.02 18.46 7.99
N ALA A 65 -4.74 17.17 8.17
CA ALA A 65 -3.41 16.66 8.50
C ALA A 65 -2.40 16.76 7.33
N GLY A 66 -2.85 17.09 6.12
CA GLY A 66 -2.02 17.18 4.91
C GLY A 66 -0.86 18.18 5.00
N GLU A 67 -1.13 19.40 5.49
CA GLU A 67 -0.12 20.45 5.60
C GLU A 67 0.91 20.15 6.69
N ILE A 68 0.47 19.65 7.85
CA ILE A 68 1.35 19.25 8.95
C ILE A 68 2.33 18.17 8.49
N PHE A 69 1.84 17.16 7.77
CA PHE A 69 2.69 16.10 7.23
C PHE A 69 3.77 16.64 6.27
N LYS A 70 3.42 17.62 5.42
CA LYS A 70 4.36 18.27 4.51
C LYS A 70 5.49 18.96 5.28
N PHE A 71 5.16 19.75 6.30
CA PHE A 71 6.16 20.42 7.13
C PHE A 71 6.97 19.44 7.98
N TYR A 72 6.34 18.40 8.52
CA TYR A 72 7.04 17.36 9.28
C TYR A 72 8.06 16.61 8.42
N THR A 73 7.71 16.29 7.16
CA THR A 73 8.63 15.68 6.20
C THR A 73 9.81 16.60 5.87
N ILE A 74 9.58 17.91 5.77
CA ILE A 74 10.65 18.89 5.54
C ILE A 74 11.59 18.98 6.76
N HIS A 75 11.02 19.00 7.97
CA HIS A 75 11.79 19.01 9.22
C HIS A 75 12.69 17.77 9.31
N GLU A 76 12.14 16.58 9.09
CA GLU A 76 12.89 15.32 9.18
C GLU A 76 13.95 15.18 8.08
N LYS A 77 13.72 15.73 6.87
CA LYS A 77 14.76 15.80 5.83
C LYS A 77 15.94 16.69 6.23
N LYS A 78 15.70 17.72 7.05
CA LYS A 78 16.75 18.66 7.49
C LYS A 78 17.47 18.21 8.75
N TYR A 79 16.74 17.65 9.72
CA TYR A 79 17.21 17.42 11.10
C TYR A 79 16.94 16.02 11.63
N GLY A 80 16.26 15.17 10.87
CA GLY A 80 15.81 13.84 11.29
C GLY A 80 16.84 12.73 11.12
N GLU A 81 16.73 11.74 12.00
CA GLU A 81 17.20 10.38 11.74
C GLU A 81 16.09 9.63 11.00
N ARG A 82 16.43 8.87 9.94
CA ARG A 82 15.45 8.31 8.98
C ARG A 82 14.29 7.52 9.61
N ALA A 83 14.46 6.94 10.79
CA ALA A 83 13.51 6.03 11.43
C ALA A 83 12.29 6.71 12.08
N GLY A 84 12.36 8.01 12.41
CA GLY A 84 11.34 8.66 13.26
C GLY A 84 9.98 8.92 12.57
N ILE A 85 9.99 9.16 11.26
CA ILE A 85 8.80 9.52 10.46
C ILE A 85 8.25 8.35 9.65
N GLU A 86 9.00 7.26 9.56
CA GLU A 86 8.68 6.12 8.70
C GLU A 86 7.31 5.52 9.05
N ASN A 87 7.05 5.26 10.33
CA ASN A 87 5.78 4.69 10.79
C ASN A 87 4.56 5.56 10.44
N VAL A 88 4.69 6.89 10.54
CA VAL A 88 3.62 7.83 10.20
C VAL A 88 3.37 7.84 8.69
N ILE A 89 4.44 7.85 7.90
CA ILE A 89 4.34 7.80 6.43
C ILE A 89 3.69 6.50 5.99
N VAL A 90 4.09 5.39 6.59
CA VAL A 90 3.56 4.09 6.20
C VAL A 90 2.10 3.97 6.60
N SER A 91 1.72 4.36 7.81
CA SER A 91 0.32 4.38 8.26
C SER A 91 -0.57 5.21 7.31
N LYS A 92 -0.12 6.41 6.92
CA LYS A 92 -0.86 7.24 5.94
C LYS A 92 -0.96 6.59 4.56
N ARG A 93 0.13 5.99 4.05
CA ARG A 93 0.13 5.30 2.75
C ARG A 93 -0.78 4.08 2.78
N ARG A 94 -0.79 3.33 3.89
CA ARG A 94 -1.65 2.18 4.11
C ARG A 94 -3.12 2.58 3.95
N HIS A 95 -3.54 3.63 4.66
CA HIS A 95 -4.89 4.16 4.55
C HIS A 95 -5.23 4.63 3.13
N GLN A 96 -4.33 5.39 2.49
CA GLN A 96 -4.52 5.88 1.13
C GLN A 96 -4.72 4.74 0.11
N TYR A 97 -3.95 3.64 0.22
CA TYR A 97 -4.12 2.49 -0.67
C TYR A 97 -5.39 1.72 -0.36
N GLU A 98 -5.77 1.56 0.91
CA GLU A 98 -7.03 0.93 1.31
C GLU A 98 -8.25 1.69 0.76
N GLU A 99 -8.24 3.02 0.82
CA GLU A 99 -9.27 3.87 0.20
C GLU A 99 -9.34 3.68 -1.31
N GLN A 100 -8.20 3.70 -2.02
CA GLN A 100 -8.17 3.46 -3.47
C GLN A 100 -8.70 2.09 -3.86
N ILE A 101 -8.43 1.07 -3.04
CA ILE A 101 -8.92 -0.29 -3.23
C ILE A 101 -10.43 -0.38 -2.95
N ALA A 102 -10.92 0.36 -1.96
CA ALA A 102 -12.35 0.45 -1.65
C ALA A 102 -13.13 1.19 -2.75
N GLU A 103 -12.57 2.26 -3.31
CA GLU A 103 -13.14 2.98 -4.45
C GLU A 103 -13.16 2.10 -5.72
N ASN A 104 -12.06 1.41 -6.00
CA ASN A 104 -11.93 0.55 -7.17
C ASN A 104 -11.05 -0.67 -6.90
N SER A 105 -11.67 -1.79 -6.56
CA SER A 105 -10.96 -3.04 -6.27
C SER A 105 -10.26 -3.67 -7.48
N TYR A 106 -10.56 -3.24 -8.71
CA TYR A 106 -9.87 -3.66 -9.92
C TYR A 106 -8.62 -2.82 -10.23
N ASN A 107 -8.29 -1.83 -9.38
CA ASN A 107 -7.05 -1.08 -9.48
C ASN A 107 -5.86 -1.91 -8.98
N TYR A 108 -5.31 -2.75 -9.87
CA TYR A 108 -4.17 -3.60 -9.53
C TYR A 108 -2.90 -2.83 -9.15
N ASP A 109 -2.72 -1.58 -9.61
CA ASP A 109 -1.54 -0.78 -9.20
C ASP A 109 -1.61 -0.46 -7.70
N ALA A 110 -2.78 -0.09 -7.19
CA ALA A 110 -2.99 0.14 -5.76
C ALA A 110 -2.72 -1.14 -4.95
N TRP A 111 -3.19 -2.30 -5.42
CA TRP A 111 -2.86 -3.59 -4.79
C TRP A 111 -1.36 -3.89 -4.78
N PHE A 112 -0.64 -3.66 -5.90
CA PHE A 112 0.81 -3.86 -5.94
C PHE A 112 1.56 -2.97 -4.97
N ASP A 113 1.20 -1.68 -4.93
CA ASP A 113 1.87 -0.74 -4.05
C ASP A 113 1.54 -0.98 -2.58
N TYR A 114 0.31 -1.40 -2.27
CA TYR A 114 -0.09 -1.84 -0.94
C TYR A 114 0.69 -3.08 -0.48
N ILE A 115 0.75 -4.13 -1.31
CA ILE A 115 1.49 -5.36 -0.99
C ILE A 115 2.99 -5.04 -0.77
N ARG A 116 3.60 -4.21 -1.62
CA ARG A 116 5.00 -3.79 -1.45
C ARG A 116 5.22 -3.03 -0.15
N LEU A 117 4.28 -2.16 0.23
CA LEU A 117 4.32 -1.43 1.49
C LEU A 117 4.37 -2.41 2.67
N LEU A 118 3.43 -3.36 2.71
CA LEU A 118 3.33 -4.36 3.77
C LEU A 118 4.54 -5.31 3.83
N GLN A 119 5.08 -5.71 2.67
CA GLN A 119 6.30 -6.52 2.60
C GLN A 119 7.51 -5.78 3.20
N ASN A 120 7.62 -4.48 2.97
CA ASN A 120 8.69 -3.66 3.55
C ASN A 120 8.55 -3.50 5.06
N GLU A 121 7.32 -3.41 5.57
CA GLU A 121 7.03 -3.37 7.01
C GLU A 121 7.30 -4.70 7.73
N LYS A 122 7.41 -5.81 6.98
CA LYS A 122 7.56 -7.17 7.54
C LYS A 122 6.43 -7.51 8.53
N ILE A 123 5.20 -7.26 8.10
CA ILE A 123 3.99 -7.61 8.86
C ILE A 123 3.87 -9.13 9.11
N HIS A 124 2.93 -9.50 9.98
CA HIS A 124 2.66 -10.90 10.27
C HIS A 124 2.18 -11.66 9.03
N ARG A 125 2.55 -12.95 8.94
CA ARG A 125 2.22 -13.83 7.80
C ARG A 125 0.72 -13.84 7.50
N GLU A 126 -0.12 -13.96 8.53
CA GLU A 126 -1.58 -14.05 8.36
C GLU A 126 -2.16 -12.80 7.68
N GLU A 127 -1.71 -11.61 8.08
CA GLU A 127 -2.16 -10.34 7.51
C GLU A 127 -1.69 -10.17 6.06
N MET A 128 -0.48 -10.65 5.75
CA MET A 128 0.04 -10.63 4.37
C MET A 128 -0.72 -11.59 3.47
N GLU A 129 -1.00 -12.80 3.95
CA GLU A 129 -1.77 -13.80 3.21
C GLU A 129 -3.22 -13.34 2.97
N ASP A 130 -3.88 -12.77 3.97
CA ASP A 130 -5.22 -12.16 3.80
C ASP A 130 -5.22 -11.08 2.72
N THR A 131 -4.20 -10.22 2.70
CA THR A 131 -4.07 -9.18 1.69
C THR A 131 -3.93 -9.76 0.28
N PHE A 132 -3.11 -10.81 0.12
CA PHE A 132 -2.99 -11.50 -1.16
C PHE A 132 -4.31 -12.16 -1.58
N GLU A 133 -5.00 -12.82 -0.66
CA GLU A 133 -6.28 -13.48 -0.90
C GLU A 133 -7.37 -12.49 -1.32
N ARG A 134 -7.44 -11.32 -0.67
CA ARG A 134 -8.31 -10.21 -1.07
C ARG A 134 -7.96 -9.67 -2.45
N ALA A 135 -6.66 -9.55 -2.77
CA ALA A 135 -6.22 -9.05 -4.07
C ALA A 135 -6.61 -10.00 -5.21
N ILE A 136 -6.40 -11.32 -5.04
CA ILE A 136 -6.71 -12.33 -6.06
C ILE A 136 -8.22 -12.62 -6.18
N ALA A 137 -9.03 -12.31 -5.17
CA ALA A 137 -10.49 -12.42 -5.28
C ALA A 137 -11.08 -11.49 -6.37
N ASN A 138 -10.38 -10.41 -6.71
CA ASN A 138 -10.79 -9.43 -7.72
C ASN A 138 -10.42 -9.89 -9.13
N VAL A 139 -11.12 -10.91 -9.64
CA VAL A 139 -10.90 -11.43 -11.00
C VAL A 139 -11.27 -10.38 -12.05
N PRO A 140 -10.42 -10.10 -13.07
CA PRO A 140 -10.74 -9.13 -14.10
C PRO A 140 -12.10 -9.39 -14.75
N LEU A 141 -13.00 -8.40 -14.68
CA LEU A 141 -14.27 -8.45 -15.39
C LEU A 141 -14.00 -8.65 -16.89
N GLN A 142 -14.64 -9.66 -17.49
CA GLN A 142 -14.68 -9.75 -18.94
C GLN A 142 -15.58 -8.60 -19.42
N PRO A 143 -15.16 -7.79 -20.41
CA PRO A 143 -16.12 -6.99 -21.14
C PRO A 143 -17.07 -8.00 -21.78
N GLU A 144 -18.24 -8.19 -21.18
CA GLU A 144 -19.38 -8.66 -21.94
C GLU A 144 -19.51 -7.72 -23.14
N LYS A 145 -19.88 -8.27 -24.28
CA LYS A 145 -20.11 -7.48 -25.49
C LYS A 145 -21.02 -6.33 -25.06
N SER A 146 -20.48 -5.11 -25.07
CA SER A 146 -21.30 -3.94 -24.81
C SER A 146 -22.28 -3.89 -25.97
N ASP A 147 -23.49 -4.38 -25.75
CA ASP A 147 -24.66 -4.10 -26.57
C ASP A 147 -25.00 -2.61 -26.36
N PHE A 148 -24.10 -1.74 -26.78
CA PHE A 148 -24.24 -0.30 -26.64
C PHE A 148 -24.55 0.27 -28.02
N ASN A 149 -25.83 0.12 -28.39
CA ASN A 149 -26.48 1.03 -29.31
C ASN A 149 -26.60 2.39 -28.59
N GLY A 150 -25.53 3.19 -28.59
CA GLY A 150 -25.55 4.47 -27.86
C GLY A 150 -24.20 5.17 -27.80
N GLU A 151 -23.78 5.74 -28.91
CA GLU A 151 -22.88 6.90 -29.02
C GLU A 151 -22.18 7.40 -27.74
N ALA A 152 -21.02 6.82 -27.43
CA ALA A 152 -19.95 7.53 -26.73
C ALA A 152 -18.60 6.96 -27.20
N LYS A 153 -17.95 7.67 -28.13
CA LYS A 153 -16.60 7.33 -28.59
C LYS A 153 -15.59 7.65 -27.47
N PRO A 154 -14.83 6.68 -26.93
CA PRO A 154 -13.76 6.99 -25.99
C PRO A 154 -12.65 7.80 -26.68
N ILE A 155 -12.08 8.74 -25.93
CA ILE A 155 -11.04 9.72 -26.34
C ILE A 155 -9.71 9.05 -26.79
N PHE A 156 -9.56 7.73 -26.61
CA PHE A 156 -8.40 6.95 -27.07
C PHE A 156 -8.83 5.60 -27.67
N PRO A 157 -8.37 5.22 -28.87
CA PRO A 157 -8.80 3.99 -29.53
C PRO A 157 -7.94 2.81 -29.08
N LEU A 158 -7.95 2.45 -27.79
CA LEU A 158 -7.42 1.15 -27.39
C LEU A 158 -8.52 0.09 -27.62
N LYS A 159 -8.27 -0.85 -28.55
CA LYS A 159 -9.19 -1.97 -28.80
C LYS A 159 -9.56 -2.63 -27.46
N PRO A 160 -10.84 -2.93 -27.17
CA PRO A 160 -11.28 -3.51 -25.89
C PRO A 160 -10.49 -4.76 -25.46
N GLN A 161 -10.01 -5.57 -26.43
CA GLN A 161 -9.14 -6.72 -26.18
C GLN A 161 -7.76 -6.35 -25.60
N LEU A 162 -7.18 -5.21 -25.98
CA LEU A 162 -5.89 -4.76 -25.45
C LEU A 162 -5.99 -4.32 -23.99
N LEU A 163 -7.10 -3.69 -23.61
CA LEU A 163 -7.40 -3.35 -22.22
C LEU A 163 -7.58 -4.62 -21.38
N LEU A 164 -8.39 -5.58 -21.86
CA LEU A 164 -8.57 -6.88 -21.22
C LEU A 164 -7.24 -7.60 -21.01
N ASN A 165 -6.38 -7.63 -22.03
CA ASN A 165 -5.04 -8.22 -21.93
C ASN A 165 -4.17 -7.54 -20.86
N ARG A 166 -4.29 -6.22 -20.69
CA ARG A 166 -3.55 -5.47 -19.65
C ARG A 166 -4.01 -5.87 -18.25
N TYR A 167 -5.32 -5.95 -18.01
CA TYR A 167 -5.87 -6.35 -16.70
C TYR A 167 -5.50 -7.79 -16.35
N TRP A 168 -5.67 -8.74 -17.27
CA TRP A 168 -5.27 -10.14 -17.05
C TRP A 168 -3.78 -10.31 -16.77
N ARG A 169 -2.92 -9.59 -17.50
CA ARG A 169 -1.48 -9.59 -17.22
C ARG A 169 -1.19 -9.13 -15.80
N ARG A 170 -1.77 -8.01 -15.37
CA ARG A 170 -1.58 -7.49 -14.01
C ARG A 170 -2.12 -8.44 -12.95
N TYR A 171 -3.31 -8.98 -13.16
CA TYR A 171 -3.89 -9.98 -12.28
C TYR A 171 -2.98 -11.21 -12.11
N ILE A 172 -2.41 -11.75 -13.19
CA ILE A 172 -1.46 -12.88 -13.09
C ILE A 172 -0.17 -12.48 -12.37
N TYR A 173 0.27 -11.22 -12.49
CA TYR A 173 1.40 -10.75 -11.70
C TYR A 173 1.10 -10.71 -10.19
N LEU A 174 -0.15 -10.51 -9.76
CA LEU A 174 -0.51 -10.69 -8.34
C LEU A 174 -0.34 -12.15 -7.92
N TRP A 175 -0.80 -13.11 -8.73
CA TRP A 175 -0.58 -14.53 -8.47
C TRP A 175 0.90 -14.91 -8.42
N ILE A 176 1.71 -14.37 -9.34
CA ILE A 176 3.16 -14.58 -9.34
C ILE A 176 3.79 -14.03 -8.06
N ASN A 177 3.42 -12.82 -7.65
CA ASN A 177 3.93 -12.23 -6.41
C ASN A 177 3.53 -13.06 -5.19
N TYR A 178 2.29 -13.58 -5.16
CA TYR A 178 1.84 -14.44 -4.06
C TYR A 178 2.62 -15.75 -4.01
N ALA A 179 2.83 -16.40 -5.16
CA ALA A 179 3.61 -17.64 -5.24
C ALA A 179 5.07 -17.42 -4.83
N LEU A 180 5.69 -16.31 -5.24
CA LEU A 180 7.05 -15.95 -4.84
C LEU A 180 7.16 -15.65 -3.35
N TYR A 181 6.19 -14.95 -2.77
CA TYR A 181 6.12 -14.72 -1.33
C TYR A 181 6.05 -16.05 -0.55
N GLN A 182 5.15 -16.96 -0.97
CA GLN A 182 5.03 -18.27 -0.34
C GLN A 182 6.30 -19.12 -0.48
N GLU A 183 6.96 -19.06 -1.65
CA GLU A 183 8.18 -19.84 -1.92
C GLU A 183 9.42 -19.29 -1.19
N LEU A 184 9.64 -17.98 -1.26
CA LEU A 184 10.90 -17.36 -0.86
C LEU A 184 10.88 -16.80 0.57
N ASP A 185 9.77 -16.19 0.97
CA ASP A 185 9.66 -15.54 2.28
C ASP A 185 9.14 -16.53 3.34
N VAL A 186 8.11 -17.31 2.99
CA VAL A 186 7.48 -18.27 3.91
C VAL A 186 8.15 -19.66 3.85
N GLY A 187 8.54 -20.11 2.66
CA GLY A 187 9.08 -21.45 2.43
C GLY A 187 8.03 -22.57 2.40
N ASP A 188 6.76 -22.25 2.21
CA ASP A 188 5.65 -23.21 2.21
C ASP A 188 5.45 -23.84 0.82
N THR A 189 6.13 -24.96 0.59
CA THR A 189 6.13 -25.61 -0.73
C THR A 189 4.78 -26.19 -1.15
N GLU A 190 3.91 -26.54 -0.21
CA GLU A 190 2.57 -27.07 -0.53
C GLU A 190 1.65 -25.93 -0.94
N LYS A 191 1.62 -24.84 -0.14
CA LYS A 191 0.82 -23.66 -0.45
C LYS A 191 1.27 -22.99 -1.75
N THR A 192 2.58 -22.88 -2.02
CA THR A 192 3.08 -22.38 -3.32
C THR A 192 2.53 -23.18 -4.50
N ARG A 193 2.50 -24.52 -4.38
CA ARG A 193 1.99 -25.39 -5.45
C ARG A 193 0.50 -25.17 -5.70
N ASP A 194 -0.27 -25.02 -4.63
CA ASP A 194 -1.71 -24.78 -4.74
C ASP A 194 -2.01 -23.40 -5.33
N VAL A 195 -1.24 -22.37 -4.98
CA VAL A 195 -1.32 -21.04 -5.61
C VAL A 195 -1.09 -21.12 -7.12
N TYR A 196 -0.07 -21.85 -7.58
CA TYR A 196 0.16 -22.05 -9.02
C TYR A 196 -0.99 -22.81 -9.70
N ARG A 197 -1.50 -23.88 -9.06
CA ARG A 197 -2.62 -24.68 -9.60
C ARG A 197 -3.90 -23.85 -9.74
N ILE A 198 -4.26 -23.10 -8.70
CA ILE A 198 -5.47 -22.27 -8.70
C ILE A 198 -5.32 -21.15 -9.74
N CYS A 199 -4.15 -20.49 -9.82
CA CYS A 199 -3.88 -19.49 -10.85
C CYS A 199 -4.15 -20.03 -12.26
N LEU A 200 -3.64 -21.23 -12.56
CA LEU A 200 -3.85 -21.88 -13.87
C LEU A 200 -5.31 -22.24 -14.13
N GLN A 201 -6.12 -22.55 -13.11
CA GLN A 201 -7.55 -22.83 -13.29
C GLN A 201 -8.37 -21.57 -13.58
N VAL A 202 -7.97 -20.42 -13.01
CA VAL A 202 -8.69 -19.14 -13.17
C VAL A 202 -8.45 -18.51 -14.54
N ILE A 203 -7.29 -18.77 -15.17
CA ILE A 203 -6.94 -18.15 -16.46
C ILE A 203 -7.83 -18.68 -17.61
N PRO A 204 -8.48 -17.80 -18.40
CA PRO A 204 -9.28 -18.22 -19.54
C PRO A 204 -8.40 -18.53 -20.76
N HIS A 205 -7.78 -19.72 -20.79
CA HIS A 205 -6.79 -20.17 -21.78
C HIS A 205 -7.23 -20.02 -23.26
N LYS A 206 -8.53 -20.05 -23.55
CA LYS A 206 -9.07 -19.85 -24.91
C LYS A 206 -9.01 -18.39 -25.39
N LYS A 207 -9.08 -17.43 -24.46
CA LYS A 207 -9.12 -15.99 -24.75
C LYS A 207 -7.78 -15.31 -24.46
N PHE A 208 -7.01 -15.87 -23.53
CA PHE A 208 -5.79 -15.28 -23.03
C PHE A 208 -4.79 -16.37 -22.64
N THR A 209 -3.56 -16.24 -23.12
CA THR A 209 -2.45 -17.15 -22.82
C THR A 209 -1.30 -16.37 -22.20
N PHE A 210 -0.66 -16.94 -21.18
CA PHE A 210 0.51 -16.32 -20.53
C PHE A 210 1.52 -17.39 -20.17
N SER A 211 2.52 -17.58 -21.03
CA SER A 211 3.53 -18.63 -20.87
C SER A 211 4.36 -18.53 -19.60
N LYS A 212 4.57 -17.31 -19.10
CA LYS A 212 5.43 -17.06 -17.94
C LYS A 212 4.98 -17.82 -16.68
N ILE A 213 3.68 -17.94 -16.41
CA ILE A 213 3.20 -18.67 -15.22
C ILE A 213 3.50 -20.18 -15.32
N TRP A 214 3.33 -20.77 -16.51
CA TRP A 214 3.64 -22.18 -16.77
C TRP A 214 5.13 -22.49 -16.57
N VAL A 215 5.98 -21.65 -17.15
CA VAL A 215 7.44 -21.77 -17.03
C VAL A 215 7.88 -21.62 -15.57
N MET A 216 7.32 -20.64 -14.84
CA MET A 216 7.60 -20.45 -13.42
C MET A 216 7.19 -21.66 -12.59
N PHE A 217 6.01 -22.24 -12.85
CA PHE A 217 5.53 -23.42 -12.14
C PHE A 217 6.39 -24.65 -12.43
N ALA A 218 6.80 -24.86 -13.68
CA ALA A 218 7.70 -25.95 -14.05
C ALA A 218 9.07 -25.82 -13.35
N TYR A 219 9.65 -24.60 -13.33
CA TYR A 219 10.91 -24.35 -12.61
C TYR A 219 10.78 -24.57 -11.10
N PHE A 220 9.64 -24.20 -10.51
CA PHE A 220 9.34 -24.51 -9.11
C PHE A 220 9.38 -26.03 -8.87
N GLU A 221 8.68 -26.84 -9.67
CA GLU A 221 8.68 -28.30 -9.49
C GLU A 221 10.06 -28.93 -9.73
N VAL A 222 10.89 -28.35 -10.62
CA VAL A 222 12.30 -28.76 -10.77
C VAL A 222 13.09 -28.51 -9.49
N ARG A 223 12.92 -27.34 -8.85
CA ARG A 223 13.56 -27.06 -7.54
C ARG A 223 13.08 -28.00 -6.44
N GLN A 224 11.83 -28.45 -6.50
CA GLN A 224 11.26 -29.46 -5.60
C GLN A 224 11.61 -30.91 -5.99
N LEU A 225 12.50 -31.11 -6.98
CA LEU A 225 12.94 -32.41 -7.50
C LEU A 225 11.81 -33.28 -8.11
N ARG A 226 10.66 -32.69 -8.46
CA ARG A 226 9.51 -33.38 -9.09
C ARG A 226 9.55 -33.26 -10.61
N LEU A 227 10.58 -33.87 -11.22
CA LEU A 227 10.82 -33.80 -12.67
C LEU A 227 9.70 -34.40 -13.54
N SER A 228 8.94 -35.35 -13.00
CA SER A 228 7.76 -35.91 -13.68
C SER A 228 6.67 -34.84 -13.86
N ASP A 229 6.42 -34.05 -12.83
CA ASP A 229 5.33 -33.08 -12.82
C ASP A 229 5.74 -31.81 -13.57
N ALA A 230 7.00 -31.38 -13.43
CA ALA A 230 7.57 -30.32 -14.26
C ALA A 230 7.41 -30.60 -15.77
N ARG A 231 7.64 -31.84 -16.20
CA ARG A 231 7.44 -32.25 -17.60
C ARG A 231 5.98 -32.20 -18.02
N LYS A 232 5.06 -32.68 -17.19
CA LYS A 232 3.61 -32.61 -17.48
C LYS A 232 3.17 -31.15 -17.67
N ILE A 233 3.60 -30.25 -16.79
CA ILE A 233 3.27 -28.82 -16.85
C ILE A 233 3.72 -28.22 -18.19
N MET A 234 4.93 -28.54 -18.65
CA MET A 234 5.47 -28.01 -19.91
C MET A 234 4.82 -28.61 -21.17
N VAL A 235 4.26 -29.82 -21.09
CA VAL A 235 3.54 -30.46 -22.20
C VAL A 235 2.11 -29.91 -22.34
N CYS A 236 1.53 -29.40 -21.26
CA CYS A 236 0.18 -28.80 -21.25
C CYS A 236 0.15 -27.32 -21.66
N PHE A 237 1.30 -26.71 -21.93
CA PHE A 237 1.46 -25.33 -22.39
C PHE A 237 1.03 -25.13 -23.85
#